data_AF-A0A9Q0D127-F1
#
_entry.id   AF-A0A9Q0D127-F1
#
_cell.length_a   1.000
_cell.length_b   1.000
_cell.length_c   1.000
_cell.angle_alpha   90.00
_cell.angle_beta   90.00
_cell.angle_gamma   90.00
#
_symmetry.space_group_name_H-M   'P 1'
#
loop_
_entity.id
_entity.type
_entity.pdbx_description
1 polymer ?
#
loop_
_entity_poly.entity_id
_entity_poly.type
_entity_poly.pdbx_seq_one_letter_code
_entity_poly.pdbx_strand_id
1 'polypeptide(L)'
;MILLEDLYQESTEEQTQAYQDLERLSCNHVKDLLNYMNDYKILVAKFGRMYISPELSDIFFRKMPPLIGQELEKAFADKYPGAAIGVLPRINFSYQYLAERCKQTALQRSLKDLSFCSKISLPGYYGGERKKYGLRK
;
A
#
# COMPACT_ATOMS: atom_id res chain seq x y z
N MET A 1 49.73 9.69 -10.62
CA MET A 1 49.35 8.73 -9.56
C MET A 1 47.94 9.11 -9.15
N ILE A 2 46.93 8.42 -9.67
CA ILE A 2 45.52 8.66 -9.35
C ILE A 2 45.22 7.69 -8.20
N LEU A 3 44.71 8.22 -7.08
CA LEU A 3 44.31 7.45 -5.91
C LEU A 3 43.29 6.38 -6.32
N LEU A 4 43.70 5.11 -6.30
CA LEU A 4 42.80 3.98 -6.52
C LEU A 4 42.15 3.50 -5.21
N GLU A 5 42.68 3.92 -4.07
CA GLU A 5 42.26 3.44 -2.74
C GLU A 5 41.05 4.20 -2.17
N ASP A 6 40.78 5.45 -2.56
CA ASP A 6 39.69 6.23 -1.94
C ASP A 6 38.29 5.88 -2.46
N LEU A 7 38.11 5.71 -3.77
CA LEU A 7 36.75 5.58 -4.35
C LEU A 7 36.05 4.25 -4.02
N TYR A 8 36.81 3.15 -3.93
CA TYR A 8 36.22 1.84 -3.64
C TYR A 8 35.90 1.65 -2.16
N GLN A 9 36.75 2.17 -1.28
CA GLN A 9 36.56 2.05 0.16
C GLN A 9 35.39 2.92 0.64
N GLU A 10 35.31 4.18 0.19
CA GLU A 10 34.15 5.05 0.42
C GLU A 10 32.84 4.43 -0.08
N SER A 11 32.86 3.81 -1.29
CA SER A 11 31.66 3.16 -1.84
C SER A 11 31.17 1.97 -1.02
N THR A 12 32.07 1.32 -0.27
CA THR A 12 31.75 0.17 0.59
C THR A 12 31.22 0.64 1.95
N GLU A 13 31.75 1.74 2.47
CA GLU A 13 31.26 2.39 3.69
C GLU A 13 29.85 2.95 3.50
N GLU A 14 29.57 3.65 2.40
CA GLU A 14 28.24 4.18 2.09
C GLU A 14 27.18 3.07 1.95
N GLN A 15 27.52 1.96 1.28
CA GLN A 15 26.64 0.81 1.16
C GLN A 15 26.36 0.16 2.52
N THR A 16 27.39 0.06 3.37
CA THR A 16 27.27 -0.50 4.72
C THR A 16 26.36 0.37 5.60
N GLN A 17 26.54 1.69 5.53
CA GLN A 17 25.68 2.62 6.25
C GLN A 17 24.23 2.55 5.76
N ALA A 18 24.01 2.51 4.44
CA ALA A 18 22.67 2.38 3.86
C ALA A 18 21.97 1.09 4.31
N TYR A 19 22.71 -0.01 4.46
CA TYR A 19 22.18 -1.25 4.99
C TYR A 19 21.76 -1.13 6.46
N GLN A 20 22.59 -0.51 7.31
CA GLN A 20 22.23 -0.26 8.71
C GLN A 20 21.01 0.65 8.85
N ASP A 21 20.93 1.70 8.04
CA ASP A 21 19.79 2.61 8.03
C ASP A 21 18.51 1.89 7.57
N LEU A 22 18.63 0.97 6.61
CA LEU A 22 17.52 0.12 6.16
C LEU A 22 17.06 -0.83 7.26
N GLU A 23 17.97 -1.43 8.01
CA GLU A 23 17.62 -2.29 9.16
C GLU A 23 16.87 -1.52 10.25
N ARG A 24 17.25 -0.25 10.47
CA ARG A 24 16.61 0.64 11.45
C ARG A 24 15.27 1.20 10.96
N LEU A 25 15.08 1.31 9.65
CA LEU A 25 13.87 1.86 9.07
C LEU A 25 12.65 0.99 9.42
N SER A 26 11.64 1.60 10.03
CA SER A 26 10.35 0.98 10.33
C SER A 26 9.25 2.04 10.33
N CYS A 27 8.05 1.67 9.89
CA CYS A 27 6.89 2.53 9.83
C CYS A 27 5.86 2.10 10.89
N ASN A 28 5.68 2.94 11.92
CA ASN A 28 4.73 2.68 13.01
C ASN A 28 3.33 3.27 12.75
N HIS A 29 3.25 4.32 11.92
CA HIS A 29 2.01 5.04 11.68
C HIS A 29 1.67 5.10 10.20
N VAL A 30 0.41 4.85 9.87
CA VAL A 30 -0.08 4.84 8.49
C VAL A 30 0.12 6.19 7.77
N LYS A 31 0.11 7.30 8.52
CA LYS A 31 0.37 8.65 7.96
C LYS A 31 1.76 8.77 7.32
N ASP A 32 2.73 8.00 7.80
CA ASP A 32 4.14 8.06 7.39
C ASP A 32 4.45 7.00 6.32
N LEU A 33 3.45 6.28 5.82
CA LEU A 33 3.63 5.12 4.93
C LEU A 33 4.24 5.51 3.58
N LEU A 34 3.83 6.64 3.00
CA LEU A 34 4.40 7.13 1.74
C LEU A 34 5.86 7.56 1.91
N ASN A 35 6.20 8.17 3.05
CA ASN A 35 7.57 8.56 3.37
C ASN A 35 8.43 7.31 3.55
N TYR A 36 7.96 6.35 4.34
CA TYR A 36 8.60 5.04 4.50
C TYR A 36 8.88 4.37 3.15
N MET A 37 7.91 4.31 2.23
CA MET A 37 8.12 3.69 0.92
C MET A 37 9.17 4.41 0.08
N ASN A 38 9.23 5.75 0.15
CA ASN A 38 10.26 6.53 -0.53
C ASN A 38 11.64 6.33 0.10
N ASP A 39 11.73 6.38 1.43
CA ASP A 39 12.99 6.18 2.16
C ASP A 39 13.53 4.78 1.92
N TYR A 40 12.66 3.77 1.99
CA TYR A 40 13.01 2.37 1.69
C TYR A 40 13.54 2.24 0.26
N LYS A 41 12.89 2.86 -0.72
CA LYS A 41 13.35 2.88 -2.12
C LYS A 41 14.75 3.49 -2.25
N ILE A 42 15.01 4.61 -1.58
CA ILE A 42 16.30 5.32 -1.65
C ILE A 42 17.40 4.47 -1.00
N LEU A 43 17.18 3.95 0.19
CA LEU A 43 18.16 3.13 0.92
C LEU A 43 18.49 1.85 0.17
N VAL A 44 17.47 1.17 -0.35
CA VAL A 44 17.65 -0.05 -1.16
C VAL A 44 18.41 0.24 -2.46
N ALA A 45 18.17 1.38 -3.10
CA ALA A 45 18.92 1.80 -4.29
C ALA A 45 20.39 2.11 -3.96
N LYS A 46 20.65 2.79 -2.84
CA LYS A 46 22.02 3.06 -2.36
C LYS A 46 22.78 1.79 -1.99
N PHE A 47 22.09 0.81 -1.39
CA PHE A 47 22.69 -0.48 -1.05
C PHE A 47 22.99 -1.35 -2.29
N GLY A 48 22.28 -1.16 -3.40
CA GLY A 48 22.57 -1.82 -4.69
C GLY A 48 22.12 -3.28 -4.81
N ARG A 49 21.60 -3.92 -3.74
CA ARG A 49 21.17 -5.34 -3.77
C ARG A 49 19.66 -5.57 -3.92
N MET A 50 18.95 -4.59 -4.45
CA MET A 50 17.47 -4.58 -4.51
C MET A 50 16.82 -5.70 -5.34
N TYR A 51 17.59 -6.36 -6.20
CA TYR A 51 17.15 -7.43 -7.10
C TYR A 51 17.89 -8.76 -6.87
N ILE A 52 18.71 -8.84 -5.82
CA ILE A 52 19.62 -9.98 -5.65
C ILE A 52 19.03 -11.03 -4.71
N SER A 53 18.40 -10.61 -3.61
CA SER A 53 17.83 -11.52 -2.62
C SER A 53 16.35 -11.22 -2.32
N PRO A 54 15.57 -12.25 -1.93
CA PRO A 54 14.18 -12.06 -1.49
C PRO A 54 14.09 -11.35 -0.13
N GLU A 55 15.16 -11.37 0.67
CA GLU A 55 15.19 -10.86 2.04
C GLU A 55 14.69 -9.41 2.16
N LEU A 56 15.25 -8.48 1.38
CA LEU A 56 14.78 -7.08 1.37
C LEU A 56 13.34 -6.95 0.87
N SER A 57 12.93 -7.88 0.00
CA SER A 57 11.59 -7.87 -0.56
C SER A 57 10.54 -8.32 0.46
N ASP A 58 10.88 -9.28 1.32
CA ASP A 58 10.00 -9.81 2.37
C ASP A 58 9.97 -8.88 3.60
N ILE A 59 11.11 -8.29 3.96
CA ILE A 59 11.22 -7.36 5.09
C ILE A 59 10.40 -6.08 4.84
N PHE A 60 10.27 -5.63 3.58
CA PHE A 60 9.51 -4.43 3.22
C PHE A 60 8.10 -4.39 3.83
N PHE A 61 7.30 -5.44 3.66
CA PHE A 61 5.94 -5.46 4.22
C PHE A 61 5.95 -5.58 5.75
N ARG A 62 6.90 -6.34 6.31
CA ARG A 62 7.02 -6.54 7.77
C ARG A 62 7.38 -5.27 8.53
N LYS A 63 8.04 -4.32 7.88
CA LYS A 63 8.40 -3.01 8.45
C LYS A 63 7.27 -1.99 8.38
N MET A 64 6.13 -2.33 7.77
CA MET A 64 4.91 -1.50 7.78
C MET A 64 4.07 -1.75 9.04
N PRO A 65 3.07 -0.89 9.35
CA PRO A 65 2.12 -1.16 10.42
C PRO A 65 1.42 -2.51 10.18
N PRO A 66 1.27 -3.38 11.20
CA PRO A 66 0.91 -4.80 11.03
C PRO A 66 -0.33 -5.04 10.17
N LEU A 67 -1.40 -4.25 10.38
CA LEU A 67 -2.64 -4.37 9.62
C LEU A 67 -2.45 -4.10 8.13
N ILE A 68 -1.71 -3.04 7.79
CA ILE A 68 -1.48 -2.63 6.40
C ILE A 68 -0.44 -3.52 5.73
N GLY A 69 0.65 -3.82 6.43
CA GLY A 69 1.73 -4.67 5.92
C GLY A 69 1.22 -6.06 5.54
N GLN A 70 0.47 -6.71 6.43
CA GLN A 70 -0.08 -8.05 6.17
C GLN A 70 -1.12 -8.06 5.04
N GLU A 71 -1.98 -7.04 4.96
CA GLU A 71 -2.95 -6.92 3.89
C GLU A 71 -2.25 -6.76 2.52
N LEU A 72 -1.25 -5.89 2.45
CA LEU A 72 -0.47 -5.65 1.22
C LEU A 72 0.35 -6.87 0.82
N GLU A 73 1.01 -7.54 1.77
CA GLU A 73 1.79 -8.75 1.51
C GLU A 73 0.90 -9.85 0.90
N LYS A 74 -0.27 -10.08 1.50
CA LYS A 74 -1.25 -11.03 0.99
C LYS A 74 -1.76 -10.64 -0.40
N ALA A 75 -2.19 -9.39 -0.59
CA ALA A 75 -2.71 -8.92 -1.86
C ALA A 75 -1.65 -8.95 -2.98
N PHE A 76 -0.37 -8.71 -2.64
CA PHE A 76 0.74 -8.83 -3.57
C PHE A 76 0.97 -10.30 -3.96
N ALA A 77 1.01 -11.21 -2.99
CA ALA A 77 1.20 -12.64 -3.22
C ALA A 77 0.07 -13.23 -4.10
N ASP A 78 -1.18 -12.82 -3.84
CA ASP A 78 -2.35 -13.24 -4.63
C ASP A 78 -2.26 -12.74 -6.09
N LYS A 79 -1.77 -11.51 -6.30
CA LYS A 79 -1.66 -10.91 -7.64
C LYS A 79 -0.44 -11.39 -8.42
N TYR A 80 0.65 -11.70 -7.75
CA TYR A 80 1.94 -12.07 -8.35
C TYR A 80 2.47 -13.39 -7.76
N PRO A 81 1.83 -14.53 -8.05
CA PRO A 81 2.28 -15.82 -7.55
C PRO A 81 3.70 -16.13 -8.05
N GLY A 82 4.60 -16.52 -7.14
CA GLY A 82 5.99 -16.86 -7.47
C GLY A 82 6.95 -15.67 -7.59
N ALA A 83 6.50 -14.42 -7.41
CA ALA A 83 7.36 -13.24 -7.45
C ALA A 83 8.17 -13.05 -6.14
N ALA A 84 9.20 -13.86 -5.95
CA ALA A 84 10.02 -13.85 -4.74
C ALA A 84 10.95 -12.62 -4.63
N ILE A 85 11.39 -12.05 -5.74
CA ILE A 85 12.45 -11.02 -5.75
C ILE A 85 11.93 -9.73 -6.37
N GLY A 86 12.29 -8.60 -5.75
CA GLY A 86 12.10 -7.26 -6.31
C GLY A 86 11.37 -6.35 -5.34
N VAL A 87 12.11 -5.37 -4.79
CA VAL A 87 11.57 -4.35 -3.90
C VAL A 87 10.72 -3.33 -4.68
N LEU A 88 11.19 -2.85 -5.84
CA LEU A 88 10.47 -1.80 -6.58
C LEU A 88 9.07 -2.22 -7.06
N PRO A 89 8.85 -3.44 -7.57
CA PRO A 89 7.50 -3.91 -7.88
C PRO A 89 6.57 -3.90 -6.67
N ARG A 90 7.07 -4.28 -5.48
CA ARG A 90 6.30 -4.25 -4.23
C ARG A 90 5.95 -2.83 -3.81
N ILE A 91 6.91 -1.91 -3.86
CA ILE A 91 6.66 -0.49 -3.58
C ILE A 91 5.60 0.07 -4.52
N ASN A 92 5.76 -0.14 -5.83
CA ASN A 92 4.82 0.36 -6.83
C ASN A 92 3.42 -0.25 -6.65
N PHE A 93 3.34 -1.55 -6.37
CA PHE A 93 2.08 -2.21 -6.04
C PHE A 93 1.42 -1.57 -4.80
N SER A 94 2.16 -1.36 -3.72
CA SER A 94 1.64 -0.75 -2.50
C SER A 94 1.07 0.65 -2.77
N TYR A 95 1.76 1.49 -3.55
CA TYR A 95 1.22 2.79 -3.97
C TYR A 95 -0.11 2.65 -4.72
N GLN A 96 -0.18 1.76 -5.71
CA GLN A 96 -1.38 1.56 -6.52
C GLN A 96 -2.54 1.02 -5.68
N TYR A 97 -2.29 0.02 -4.84
CA TYR A 97 -3.28 -0.60 -3.97
C TYR A 97 -3.89 0.42 -3.00
N LEU A 98 -3.05 1.21 -2.34
CA LEU A 98 -3.52 2.26 -1.42
C LEU A 98 -4.28 3.36 -2.16
N ALA A 99 -3.83 3.74 -3.36
CA ALA A 99 -4.54 4.71 -4.18
C ALA A 99 -5.95 4.23 -4.58
N GLU A 100 -6.10 2.95 -4.95
CA GLU A 100 -7.40 2.34 -5.21
C GLU A 100 -8.29 2.34 -3.98
N ARG A 101 -7.74 2.01 -2.80
CA ARG A 101 -8.49 2.03 -1.54
C ARG A 101 -8.99 3.43 -1.20
N CYS A 102 -8.15 4.45 -1.39
CA CYS A 102 -8.55 5.86 -1.23
C CYS A 102 -9.70 6.23 -2.17
N LYS A 103 -9.68 5.80 -3.44
CA LYS A 103 -10.79 6.02 -4.39
C LYS A 103 -12.08 5.34 -3.92
N GLN A 104 -12.00 4.09 -3.47
CA GLN A 104 -13.16 3.36 -2.95
C GLN A 104 -13.77 4.04 -1.71
N THR A 105 -12.93 4.53 -0.79
CA THR A 105 -13.40 5.27 0.38
C THR A 105 -14.05 6.61 0.00
N ALA A 106 -13.50 7.33 -0.98
CA ALA A 106 -14.11 8.55 -1.50
C ALA A 106 -15.50 8.27 -2.12
N LEU A 107 -15.60 7.19 -2.90
CA LEU A 107 -16.88 6.74 -3.46
C LEU A 107 -17.88 6.41 -2.34
N GLN A 108 -17.51 5.59 -1.36
CA GLN A 108 -18.38 5.25 -0.22
C GLN A 108 -18.86 6.49 0.55
N ARG A 109 -17.99 7.50 0.73
CA ARG A 109 -18.39 8.78 1.34
C ARG A 109 -19.42 9.52 0.50
N SER A 110 -19.26 9.55 -0.83
CA SER A 110 -20.26 10.15 -1.72
C SER A 110 -21.60 9.39 -1.71
N LEU A 111 -21.56 8.07 -1.57
CA LEU A 111 -22.76 7.23 -1.50
C LEU A 111 -23.53 7.39 -0.18
N LYS A 112 -22.90 7.89 0.89
CA LYS A 112 -23.54 8.11 2.20
C LYS A 112 -24.74 9.07 2.14
N ASP A 113 -24.76 9.98 1.17
CA ASP A 113 -25.90 10.87 0.95
C ASP A 113 -27.18 10.09 0.61
N LEU A 114 -27.07 8.84 0.09
CA LEU A 114 -28.13 7.84 -0.18
C LEU A 114 -29.42 8.37 -0.86
N SER A 115 -29.42 9.63 -1.30
CA SER A 115 -30.56 10.35 -1.85
C SER A 115 -31.02 9.70 -3.16
N PHE A 116 -30.10 9.12 -3.92
CA PHE A 116 -30.41 8.32 -5.12
C PHE A 116 -31.02 6.95 -4.81
N CYS A 117 -30.75 6.35 -3.64
CA CYS A 117 -31.32 5.04 -3.28
C CYS A 117 -32.85 5.11 -3.21
N SER A 118 -33.41 6.26 -2.80
CA SER A 118 -34.86 6.51 -2.82
C SER A 118 -35.51 6.36 -4.21
N LYS A 119 -34.73 6.41 -5.29
CA LYS A 119 -35.18 6.26 -6.68
C LYS A 119 -34.99 4.83 -7.21
N ILE A 120 -34.31 3.96 -6.46
CA ILE A 120 -34.12 2.55 -6.81
C ILE A 120 -35.30 1.78 -6.24
N SER A 121 -36.15 1.22 -7.10
CA SER A 121 -37.27 0.38 -6.69
C SER A 121 -36.77 -0.96 -6.13
N LEU A 122 -36.51 -1.00 -4.82
CA LEU A 122 -36.17 -2.22 -4.11
C LEU A 122 -37.47 -3.00 -3.78
N PRO A 123 -37.66 -4.23 -4.30
CA PRO A 123 -38.83 -5.04 -4.00
C PRO A 123 -38.94 -5.27 -2.48
N GLY A 124 -40.05 -4.85 -1.88
CA GLY A 124 -40.35 -5.05 -0.46
C GLY A 124 -39.71 -4.06 0.54
N TYR A 125 -38.82 -3.17 0.10
CA TYR A 125 -38.12 -2.24 1.01
C TYR A 125 -38.87 -0.90 1.21
N TYR A 126 -39.49 -0.39 0.14
CA TYR A 126 -40.35 0.78 0.22
C TYR A 126 -41.77 0.33 0.50
N GLY A 127 -42.17 0.37 1.77
CA GLY A 127 -43.50 -0.03 2.24
C GLY A 127 -44.60 0.63 1.43
N GLY A 128 -45.17 -0.13 0.50
CA GLY A 128 -46.43 0.18 -0.16
C GLY A 128 -47.60 -0.12 0.76
N GLU A 129 -47.71 0.56 1.91
CA GLU A 129 -49.01 0.77 2.56
C GLU A 129 -49.48 2.19 2.29
N ARG A 130 -49.82 2.48 1.02
CA ARG A 130 -50.85 3.49 0.77
C ARG A 130 -52.19 2.78 0.84
N LYS A 131 -52.70 2.58 2.06
CA LYS A 131 -54.14 2.31 2.25
C LYS A 131 -54.90 3.54 1.75
N LYS A 132 -55.33 3.51 0.49
CA LYS A 132 -56.36 4.40 -0.03
C LYS A 132 -57.67 3.98 0.63
N TYR A 133 -57.93 4.45 1.84
CA TYR A 133 -59.28 4.53 2.37
C TYR A 133 -60.00 5.68 1.68
N GLY A 134 -60.50 5.37 0.48
CA GLY A 134 -61.31 6.24 -0.34
C GLY A 134 -62.40 5.43 -1.00
N LEU A 135 -63.35 4.96 -0.20
CA LEU A 135 -64.68 4.55 -0.66
C LEU A 135 -65.68 5.07 0.36
N ARG A 136 -66.31 6.22 0.03
CA ARG A 136 -67.49 6.75 0.70
C ARG A 136 -68.70 6.43 -0.17
N LYS A 137 -69.65 5.68 0.38
CA LYS A 137 -71.06 6.09 0.49
C LYS A 137 -71.75 5.16 1.48
#